data_AF-A0A1H3GZL4-F1
#
_entry.id   AF-A0A1H3GZL4-F1
#
_cell.length_a   1.000
_cell.length_b   1.000
_cell.length_c   1.000
_cell.angle_alpha   90.00
_cell.angle_beta   90.00
_cell.angle_gamma   90.00
#
_symmetry.space_group_name_H-M   'P 1'
#
loop_
_entity.id
_entity.type
_entity.pdbx_description
1 polymer ?
#
loop_
_entity_poly.entity_id
_entity_poly.type
_entity_poly.pdbx_seq_one_letter_code
_entity_poly.pdbx_strand_id
1 'polypeptide(L)'
;MMTHAQLKQFITEAILLLVIGIAVVIGGYFLSNDNANKRIQNEYHARFLSVLDSSYYEKIKSKALKDFPEINGAYIGFDEHGSPMGYVFDMTVQSTDGRDLNILVSLDYESTRVKDLALVTSNNENTLEITTSDMQMIRDKIIGKQIPIAFVTEEVFEDDDSDKYTVKGLKDGVYYAQRMFDDRSRYIDYVEMEVENGVITRVNWDAFSTDKTNQDRGEASLKGAYVISGLDWATQSYNLCHALLECQDPDRLAMKSDGTTDIVDGVTCDIRPFVELAKECISNSQAGYDKDAYMHGLDVILFELYQKNAEELEYINEDGHVVFSFEKTPEIYTVYNDDGVAVGYLGVRQIEANIKGTASTTVVPDITPVSQPDETQGNTSGEFDSGEDGLTPDGDSANQIFTDSLDNLPMSEMASFIEPAPEAYEQTRTVIKACNTCYKFLKEYLKWKV
;
A
#
# COMPACT_ATOMS: atom_id res chain seq x y z
N MET A 1 19.68 3.42 -80.51
CA MET A 1 18.41 3.74 -79.83
C MET A 1 17.90 2.46 -79.20
N MET A 2 17.74 2.42 -77.87
CA MET A 2 17.03 1.31 -77.23
C MET A 2 15.58 1.30 -77.72
N THR A 3 15.06 0.11 -78.01
CA THR A 3 13.65 -0.03 -78.38
C THR A 3 12.76 0.12 -77.14
N HIS A 4 11.53 0.60 -77.32
CA HIS A 4 10.57 0.77 -76.23
C HIS A 4 10.34 -0.53 -75.42
N ALA A 5 10.48 -1.70 -76.08
CA ALA A 5 10.38 -3.00 -75.44
C ALA A 5 11.57 -3.28 -74.50
N GLN A 6 12.78 -2.98 -74.95
CA GLN A 6 13.99 -3.12 -74.12
C GLN A 6 13.94 -2.20 -72.90
N LEU A 7 13.48 -0.94 -73.07
CA LEU A 7 13.35 0.01 -71.97
C LEU A 7 12.34 -0.47 -70.91
N LYS A 8 11.18 -1.03 -71.33
CA LYS A 8 10.19 -1.59 -70.39
C LYS A 8 10.74 -2.78 -69.62
N GLN A 9 11.50 -3.66 -70.28
CA GLN A 9 12.12 -4.81 -69.64
C GLN A 9 13.15 -4.37 -68.59
N PHE A 10 14.04 -3.44 -68.96
CA PHE A 10 15.01 -2.88 -68.01
C PHE A 10 14.36 -2.20 -66.80
N ILE A 11 13.27 -1.45 -67.00
CA ILE A 11 12.53 -0.82 -65.89
C ILE A 11 11.89 -1.89 -65.00
N THR A 12 11.32 -2.94 -65.59
CA THR A 12 10.68 -4.03 -64.82
C THR A 12 11.71 -4.80 -63.98
N GLU A 13 12.86 -5.12 -64.57
CA GLU A 13 13.96 -5.80 -63.87
C GLU A 13 14.55 -4.92 -62.76
N ALA A 14 14.70 -3.60 -62.98
CA ALA A 14 15.17 -2.66 -61.97
C ALA A 14 14.19 -2.53 -60.79
N ILE A 15 12.88 -2.49 -61.06
CA ILE A 15 11.84 -2.47 -60.01
C ILE A 15 11.85 -3.77 -59.22
N LEU A 16 12.00 -4.92 -59.89
CA LEU A 16 12.08 -6.22 -59.24
C LEU A 16 13.28 -6.30 -58.28
N LEU A 17 14.46 -5.86 -58.73
CA LEU A 17 15.66 -5.82 -57.89
C LEU A 17 15.51 -4.87 -56.70
N LEU A 18 14.85 -3.73 -56.88
CA LEU A 18 14.55 -2.80 -55.79
C LEU A 18 13.65 -3.45 -54.74
N VAL A 19 12.58 -4.13 -55.17
CA VAL A 19 11.62 -4.81 -54.27
C VAL A 19 12.30 -5.95 -53.51
N ILE A 20 13.13 -6.75 -54.18
CA ILE A 20 13.91 -7.83 -53.53
C ILE A 20 14.89 -7.23 -52.52
N GLY A 21 15.58 -6.14 -52.86
CA GLY A 21 16.49 -5.45 -51.94
C GLY A 21 15.78 -4.94 -50.69
N ILE A 22 14.60 -4.32 -50.85
CA ILE A 22 13.77 -3.87 -49.72
C ILE A 22 13.32 -5.07 -48.87
N ALA A 23 12.87 -6.16 -49.49
CA ALA A 23 12.44 -7.36 -48.77
C ALA A 23 13.57 -8.02 -47.98
N VAL A 24 14.80 -8.04 -48.51
CA VAL A 24 15.99 -8.56 -47.81
C VAL A 24 16.37 -7.65 -46.64
N VAL A 25 16.29 -6.33 -46.80
CA VAL A 25 16.57 -5.38 -45.71
C VAL A 25 15.53 -5.49 -44.61
N ILE A 26 14.24 -5.54 -44.95
CA ILE A 26 13.15 -5.69 -43.98
C ILE A 26 13.23 -7.06 -43.29
N GLY A 27 13.42 -8.14 -44.06
CA GLY A 27 13.57 -9.49 -43.53
C GLY A 27 14.79 -9.62 -42.61
N GLY A 28 15.93 -9.06 -43.02
CA GLY A 28 17.14 -9.00 -42.22
C GLY A 28 16.96 -8.16 -40.94
N TYR A 29 16.21 -7.06 -41.00
CA TYR A 29 15.89 -6.23 -39.86
C TYR A 29 15.04 -7.00 -38.82
N PHE A 30 13.97 -7.68 -39.24
CA PHE A 30 13.15 -8.48 -38.33
C PHE A 30 13.91 -9.66 -37.71
N LEU A 31 14.61 -10.46 -38.52
CA LEU A 31 15.42 -11.60 -38.05
C LEU A 31 16.55 -11.16 -37.09
N SER A 32 17.19 -10.02 -37.36
CA SER A 32 18.25 -9.49 -36.51
C SER A 32 17.70 -8.94 -35.19
N ASN A 33 16.55 -8.28 -35.21
CA ASN A 33 15.95 -7.68 -34.03
C ASN A 33 15.43 -8.74 -33.05
N ASP A 34 14.80 -9.81 -33.56
CA ASP A 34 14.31 -10.91 -32.73
C ASP A 34 15.46 -11.68 -32.06
N ASN A 35 16.55 -11.91 -32.79
CA ASN A 35 17.74 -12.57 -32.23
C ASN A 35 18.46 -11.68 -31.21
N ALA A 36 18.52 -10.37 -31.44
CA ALA A 36 19.07 -9.42 -30.48
C ALA A 36 18.24 -9.36 -29.19
N ASN A 37 16.91 -9.32 -29.32
CA ASN A 37 15.98 -9.33 -28.18
C ASN A 37 16.11 -10.63 -27.39
N LYS A 38 16.13 -11.80 -28.05
CA LYS A 38 16.35 -13.08 -27.36
C LYS A 38 17.66 -13.12 -26.59
N ARG A 39 18.75 -12.60 -27.17
CA ARG A 39 20.04 -12.54 -26.47
C ARG A 39 19.96 -11.65 -25.23
N ILE A 40 19.32 -10.49 -25.33
CA ILE A 40 19.13 -9.55 -24.22
C ILE A 40 18.25 -10.18 -23.13
N GLN A 41 17.17 -10.86 -23.49
CA GLN A 41 16.30 -11.55 -22.54
C GLN A 41 17.01 -12.70 -21.81
N ASN A 42 17.86 -13.45 -22.51
CA ASN A 42 18.69 -14.48 -21.88
C ASN A 42 19.69 -13.89 -20.89
N GLU A 43 20.27 -12.73 -21.20
CA GLU A 43 21.15 -11.99 -20.30
C GLU A 43 20.41 -11.50 -19.05
N TYR A 44 19.20 -10.95 -19.23
CA TYR A 44 18.34 -10.54 -18.12
C TYR A 44 17.94 -11.71 -17.24
N HIS A 45 17.53 -12.85 -17.81
CA HIS A 45 17.26 -14.07 -17.04
C HIS A 45 18.47 -14.49 -16.22
N ALA A 46 19.64 -14.65 -16.85
CA ALA A 46 20.84 -15.11 -16.16
C ALA A 46 21.23 -14.19 -14.98
N ARG A 47 20.94 -12.88 -15.12
CA ARG A 47 21.26 -11.88 -14.11
C ARG A 47 20.22 -11.77 -13.00
N PHE A 48 18.94 -11.82 -13.33
CA PHE A 48 17.84 -11.49 -12.42
C PHE A 48 17.18 -12.71 -11.77
N LEU A 49 17.41 -13.93 -12.29
CA LEU A 49 16.82 -15.18 -11.78
C LEU A 49 16.91 -15.34 -10.26
N SER A 50 17.99 -14.86 -9.65
CA SER A 50 18.20 -14.96 -8.20
C SER A 50 17.29 -14.06 -7.36
N VAL A 51 16.70 -13.01 -7.94
CA VAL A 51 15.88 -12.03 -7.21
C VAL A 51 14.43 -11.96 -7.70
N LEU A 52 14.21 -12.24 -8.97
CA LEU A 52 12.89 -12.33 -9.57
C LEU A 52 13.00 -13.32 -10.72
N ASP A 53 12.23 -14.40 -10.69
CA ASP A 53 12.11 -15.32 -11.83
C ASP A 53 10.92 -14.86 -12.68
N SER A 54 11.18 -14.51 -13.94
CA SER A 54 10.17 -13.94 -14.85
C SER A 54 10.49 -14.33 -16.28
N SER A 55 9.46 -14.70 -17.04
CA SER A 55 9.56 -15.18 -18.41
C SER A 55 10.00 -14.10 -19.40
N TYR A 56 9.80 -12.83 -19.07
CA TYR A 56 10.21 -11.69 -19.89
C TYR A 56 10.52 -10.47 -19.02
N TYR A 57 11.53 -9.67 -19.41
CA TYR A 57 11.87 -8.41 -18.74
C TYR A 57 11.83 -7.24 -19.70
N GLU A 58 11.22 -6.13 -19.27
CA GLU A 58 11.27 -4.87 -19.98
C GLU A 58 12.11 -3.85 -19.23
N LYS A 59 13.13 -3.28 -19.90
CA LYS A 59 13.92 -2.19 -19.32
C LYS A 59 13.11 -0.89 -19.34
N ILE A 60 12.93 -0.28 -18.18
CA ILE A 60 12.26 1.00 -18.01
C ILE A 60 13.10 2.11 -18.67
N LYS A 61 12.47 2.86 -19.57
CA LYS A 61 13.07 4.03 -20.24
C LYS A 61 12.40 5.30 -19.75
N SER A 62 12.81 5.78 -18.58
CA SER A 62 12.30 7.02 -17.99
C SER A 62 13.36 8.12 -17.98
N LYS A 63 12.91 9.38 -18.07
CA LYS A 63 13.77 10.55 -17.84
C LYS A 63 14.15 10.70 -16.36
N ALA A 64 13.28 10.24 -15.45
CA ALA A 64 13.49 10.26 -14.00
C ALA A 64 14.78 9.54 -13.58
N LEU A 65 15.23 8.52 -14.32
CA LEU A 65 16.49 7.82 -14.04
C LEU A 65 17.72 8.76 -14.01
N LYS A 66 17.64 9.96 -14.61
CA LYS A 66 18.73 10.94 -14.55
C LYS A 66 18.92 11.54 -13.16
N ASP A 67 17.86 11.58 -12.37
CA ASP A 67 17.85 12.14 -11.03
C ASP A 67 18.26 11.10 -9.97
N PHE A 68 18.41 9.83 -10.38
CA PHE A 68 18.85 8.69 -9.56
C PHE A 68 20.09 8.01 -10.17
N PRO A 69 21.28 8.64 -10.09
CA PRO A 69 22.52 8.09 -10.65
C PRO A 69 22.93 6.74 -10.04
N GLU A 70 22.42 6.40 -8.85
CA GLU A 70 22.63 5.10 -8.20
C GLU A 70 21.94 3.95 -8.93
N ILE A 71 20.95 4.22 -9.79
CA ILE A 71 20.21 3.20 -10.54
C ILE A 71 20.85 3.01 -11.93
N ASN A 72 21.62 1.93 -12.08
CA ASN A 72 22.23 1.52 -13.36
C ASN A 72 21.17 1.04 -14.37
N GLY A 73 20.09 0.44 -13.87
CA GLY A 73 18.95 0.02 -14.66
C GLY A 73 17.75 -0.36 -13.81
N ALA A 74 16.56 -0.06 -14.32
CA ALA A 74 15.30 -0.49 -13.73
C ALA A 74 14.53 -1.32 -14.77
N TYR A 75 13.87 -2.39 -14.32
CA TYR A 75 13.25 -3.40 -15.17
C TYR A 75 11.90 -3.83 -14.58
N ILE A 76 10.97 -4.22 -15.44
CA ILE A 76 9.70 -4.86 -15.06
C ILE A 76 9.77 -6.31 -15.53
N GLY A 77 9.53 -7.26 -14.63
CA GLY A 77 9.40 -8.67 -14.94
C GLY A 77 7.95 -9.04 -15.25
N PHE A 78 7.74 -9.92 -16.23
CA PHE A 78 6.44 -10.43 -16.64
C PHE A 78 6.42 -11.95 -16.66
N ASP A 79 5.27 -12.53 -16.38
CA ASP A 79 5.03 -13.97 -16.49
C ASP A 79 4.85 -14.43 -17.96
N GLU A 80 4.59 -15.72 -18.18
CA GLU A 80 4.35 -16.31 -19.51
C GLU A 80 3.10 -15.73 -20.21
N HIS A 81 2.18 -15.12 -19.46
CA HIS A 81 0.93 -14.55 -19.94
C HIS A 81 1.03 -13.03 -20.19
N GLY A 82 2.16 -12.40 -19.82
CA GLY A 82 2.38 -10.97 -19.96
C GLY A 82 1.85 -10.14 -18.78
N SER A 83 1.53 -10.76 -17.64
CA SER A 83 1.17 -10.06 -16.41
C SER A 83 2.42 -9.58 -15.68
N PRO A 84 2.46 -8.34 -15.17
CA PRO A 84 3.63 -7.84 -14.46
C PRO A 84 3.77 -8.53 -13.09
N MET A 85 4.97 -9.03 -12.81
CA MET A 85 5.30 -9.77 -11.57
C MET A 85 6.04 -8.93 -10.53
N GLY A 86 6.68 -7.85 -10.96
CA GLY A 86 7.48 -6.99 -10.09
C GLY A 86 8.52 -6.15 -10.82
N TYR A 87 9.24 -5.37 -10.03
CA TYR A 87 10.34 -4.55 -10.50
C TYR A 87 11.68 -5.16 -10.11
N VAL A 88 12.71 -4.94 -10.92
CA VAL A 88 14.10 -5.25 -10.59
C VAL A 88 14.94 -4.00 -10.80
N PHE A 89 15.70 -3.63 -9.78
CA PHE A 89 16.63 -2.51 -9.79
C PHE A 89 18.05 -3.02 -9.70
N ASP A 90 18.88 -2.59 -10.63
CA ASP A 90 20.32 -2.77 -10.64
C ASP A 90 20.98 -1.49 -10.18
N MET A 91 21.64 -1.54 -9.03
CA MET A 91 22.07 -0.34 -8.31
C MET A 91 23.53 -0.40 -7.86
N THR A 92 24.14 0.77 -7.84
CA THR A 92 25.43 1.03 -7.18
C THR A 92 25.21 2.13 -6.15
N VAL A 93 25.19 1.76 -4.87
CA VAL A 93 24.91 2.68 -3.76
C VAL A 93 26.16 2.84 -2.91
N GLN A 94 26.52 4.09 -2.64
CA GLN A 94 27.67 4.38 -1.79
C GLN A 94 27.30 4.34 -0.30
N SER A 95 28.09 3.63 0.50
CA SER A 95 28.02 3.62 1.96
C SER A 95 28.56 4.91 2.58
N THR A 96 28.36 5.09 3.88
CA THR A 96 28.82 6.25 4.67
C THR A 96 30.33 6.48 4.59
N ASP A 97 31.10 5.40 4.50
CA ASP A 97 32.56 5.39 4.40
C ASP A 97 33.09 5.51 2.96
N GLY A 98 32.21 5.69 1.97
CA GLY A 98 32.57 5.93 0.58
C GLY A 98 32.78 4.67 -0.27
N ARG A 99 32.52 3.47 0.27
CA ARG A 99 32.58 2.21 -0.49
C ARG A 99 31.32 1.98 -1.33
N ASP A 100 31.46 1.25 -2.43
CA ASP A 100 30.37 1.00 -3.37
C ASP A 100 29.72 -0.35 -3.11
N LEU A 101 28.40 -0.37 -2.88
CA LEU A 101 27.58 -1.57 -2.84
C LEU A 101 26.89 -1.76 -4.19
N ASN A 102 27.20 -2.87 -4.88
CA ASN A 102 26.48 -3.27 -6.09
C ASN A 102 25.43 -4.31 -5.73
N ILE A 103 24.16 -3.99 -5.94
CA ILE A 103 23.03 -4.79 -5.47
C ILE A 103 21.89 -4.81 -6.49
N LEU A 104 21.26 -5.97 -6.59
CA LEU A 104 19.96 -6.15 -7.21
C LEU A 104 18.88 -6.11 -6.14
N VAL A 105 17.87 -5.26 -6.34
CA VAL A 105 16.69 -5.18 -5.48
C VAL A 105 15.47 -5.55 -6.32
N SER A 106 14.73 -6.59 -5.92
CA SER A 106 13.44 -6.88 -6.53
C SER A 106 12.28 -6.47 -5.61
N LEU A 107 11.26 -5.88 -6.21
CA LEU A 107 10.05 -5.45 -5.54
C LEU A 107 8.86 -6.17 -6.17
N ASP A 108 7.80 -6.38 -5.40
CA ASP A 108 6.52 -6.73 -5.99
C ASP A 108 5.98 -5.58 -6.86
N TYR A 109 5.00 -5.89 -7.70
CA TYR A 109 4.43 -4.90 -8.62
C TYR A 109 3.39 -3.97 -7.95
N GLU A 110 2.63 -4.46 -6.97
CA GLU A 110 1.42 -3.81 -6.46
C GLU A 110 1.62 -3.06 -5.14
N SER A 111 2.31 -3.67 -4.17
CA SER A 111 2.52 -3.14 -2.82
C SER A 111 3.92 -2.60 -2.55
N THR A 112 4.83 -2.71 -3.53
CA THR A 112 6.24 -2.33 -3.44
C THR A 112 6.98 -2.93 -2.25
N ARG A 113 6.62 -4.14 -1.83
CA ARG A 113 7.39 -4.88 -0.83
C ARG A 113 8.63 -5.48 -1.46
N VAL A 114 9.69 -5.58 -0.67
CA VAL A 114 10.93 -6.22 -1.10
C VAL A 114 10.68 -7.71 -1.29
N LYS A 115 10.79 -8.21 -2.53
CA LYS A 115 10.69 -9.65 -2.83
C LYS A 115 11.99 -10.35 -2.54
N ASP A 116 13.10 -9.78 -3.02
CA ASP A 116 14.42 -10.33 -2.78
C ASP A 116 15.56 -9.33 -3.05
N LEU A 117 16.76 -9.70 -2.64
CA LEU A 117 18.00 -8.95 -2.75
C LEU A 117 19.17 -9.86 -3.13
N ALA A 118 20.02 -9.42 -4.05
CA ALA A 118 21.25 -10.14 -4.38
C ALA A 118 22.43 -9.20 -4.60
N LEU A 119 23.59 -9.58 -4.07
CA LEU A 119 24.83 -8.84 -4.30
C LEU A 119 25.34 -9.12 -5.72
N VAL A 120 25.82 -8.07 -6.38
CA VAL A 120 26.45 -8.17 -7.70
C VAL A 120 27.96 -8.14 -7.51
N THR A 121 28.64 -9.19 -7.95
CA THR A 121 30.11 -9.25 -7.87
C THR A 121 30.74 -8.11 -8.68
N SER A 122 31.60 -7.34 -8.03
CA SER A 122 32.42 -6.29 -8.64
C SER A 122 33.89 -6.53 -8.31
N ASN A 123 34.78 -6.27 -9.28
CA ASN A 123 36.23 -6.38 -9.10
C ASN A 123 36.86 -5.05 -8.64
N ASN A 124 36.06 -4.12 -8.11
CA ASN A 124 36.52 -2.83 -7.63
C ASN A 124 37.07 -2.97 -6.20
N GLU A 125 38.29 -2.48 -5.97
CA GLU A 125 38.93 -2.47 -4.64
C GLU A 125 38.14 -1.64 -3.61
N ASN A 126 37.26 -0.74 -4.06
CA ASN A 126 36.39 0.09 -3.22
C ASN A 126 35.01 -0.54 -2.93
N THR A 127 34.79 -1.83 -3.21
CA THR A 127 33.48 -2.47 -2.98
C THR A 127 33.21 -2.73 -1.49
N LEU A 128 31.99 -2.45 -1.04
CA LEU A 128 31.51 -2.80 0.29
C LEU A 128 31.30 -4.32 0.36
N GLU A 129 32.15 -4.99 1.13
CA GLU A 129 32.00 -6.43 1.37
C GLU A 129 30.91 -6.70 2.41
N ILE A 130 30.00 -7.61 2.06
CA ILE A 130 28.97 -8.15 2.94
C ILE A 130 29.13 -9.66 2.93
N THR A 131 29.32 -10.29 4.10
CA THR A 131 29.47 -11.74 4.16
C THR A 131 28.17 -12.44 3.80
N THR A 132 28.22 -13.70 3.38
CA THR A 132 27.01 -14.47 3.07
C THR A 132 26.08 -14.59 4.29
N SER A 133 26.64 -14.71 5.49
CA SER A 133 25.88 -14.77 6.75
C SER A 133 25.18 -13.44 7.02
N ASP A 134 25.89 -12.32 6.92
CA ASP A 134 25.31 -10.99 7.15
C ASP A 134 24.25 -10.67 6.11
N MET A 135 24.50 -11.00 4.84
CA MET A 135 23.52 -10.80 3.77
C MET A 135 22.25 -11.61 4.01
N GLN A 136 22.37 -12.84 4.54
CA GLN A 136 21.21 -13.64 4.90
C GLN A 136 20.42 -12.99 6.05
N MET A 137 21.09 -12.52 7.10
CA MET A 137 20.43 -11.82 8.21
C MET A 137 19.73 -10.53 7.75
N ILE A 138 20.37 -9.77 6.85
CA ILE A 138 19.80 -8.57 6.25
C ILE A 138 18.56 -8.92 5.43
N ARG A 139 18.61 -9.98 4.61
CA ARG A 139 17.48 -10.48 3.81
C ARG A 139 16.31 -10.87 4.70
N ASP A 140 16.55 -11.65 5.76
CA ASP A 140 15.51 -12.11 6.68
C ASP A 140 14.76 -10.95 7.35
N LYS A 141 15.44 -9.80 7.55
CA LYS A 141 14.85 -8.60 8.14
C LYS A 141 14.09 -7.72 7.14
N ILE A 142 14.47 -7.75 5.86
CA ILE A 142 13.98 -6.82 4.82
C ILE A 142 12.94 -7.45 3.89
N ILE A 143 13.05 -8.73 3.55
CA ILE A 143 12.12 -9.39 2.63
C ILE A 143 10.68 -9.32 3.19
N GLY A 144 9.73 -8.96 2.33
CA GLY A 144 8.32 -8.74 2.68
C GLY A 144 8.01 -7.38 3.31
N LYS A 145 9.03 -6.59 3.69
CA LYS A 145 8.82 -5.22 4.19
C LYS A 145 8.48 -4.28 3.05
N GLN A 146 7.60 -3.33 3.35
CA GLN A 146 7.21 -2.29 2.42
C GLN A 146 8.25 -1.17 2.47
N ILE A 147 8.62 -0.64 1.30
CA ILE A 147 9.51 0.52 1.23
C ILE A 147 8.68 1.82 1.33
N PRO A 148 9.22 2.90 1.92
CA PRO A 148 10.60 3.03 2.42
C PRO A 148 10.78 2.48 3.86
N ILE A 149 12.01 2.06 4.17
CA ILE A 149 12.41 1.36 5.39
C ILE A 149 13.33 2.26 6.23
N ALA A 150 13.16 2.25 7.55
CA ALA A 150 14.06 2.91 8.49
C ALA A 150 14.57 1.97 9.59
N PHE A 151 15.60 2.41 10.31
CA PHE A 151 16.05 1.74 11.52
C PHE A 151 15.18 2.10 12.71
N VAL A 152 15.06 1.14 13.63
CA VAL A 152 14.60 1.42 15.00
C VAL A 152 15.69 2.23 15.71
N THR A 153 15.40 3.46 16.12
CA THR A 153 16.32 4.31 16.90
C THR A 153 16.15 4.05 18.41
N GLU A 154 17.26 3.84 19.13
CA GLU A 154 17.29 3.54 20.57
C GLU A 154 16.77 4.68 21.47
N GLU A 155 16.52 5.89 20.95
CA GLU A 155 15.84 6.98 21.71
C GLU A 155 14.31 6.86 21.76
N VAL A 156 13.74 5.84 21.14
CA VAL A 156 12.39 5.39 21.49
C VAL A 156 12.60 4.25 22.47
N PHE A 157 12.79 4.54 23.77
CA PHE A 157 12.50 3.72 24.96
C PHE A 157 13.36 4.22 26.14
N GLU A 158 12.96 5.33 26.76
CA GLU A 158 13.03 5.46 28.23
C GLU A 158 12.06 6.58 28.64
N ASP A 159 11.09 6.20 29.46
CA ASP A 159 10.00 7.01 30.02
C ASP A 159 9.03 7.67 29.05
N ASP A 160 8.22 6.86 28.36
CA ASP A 160 6.78 7.13 28.36
C ASP A 160 6.01 5.82 28.47
N ASP A 161 5.00 5.82 29.32
CA ASP A 161 3.89 4.86 29.37
C ASP A 161 3.08 4.97 28.05
N SER A 162 3.73 4.86 26.89
CA SER A 162 3.04 4.60 25.64
C SER A 162 2.81 3.10 25.57
N ASP A 163 1.72 2.67 26.19
CA ASP A 163 0.96 1.55 25.68
C ASP A 163 0.99 1.67 24.15
N LYS A 164 1.69 0.76 23.46
CA LYS A 164 1.37 0.50 22.06
C LYS A 164 -0.11 0.12 22.14
N TYR A 165 -0.99 1.04 21.76
CA TYR A 165 -2.44 0.85 21.75
C TYR A 165 -2.79 -0.14 20.64
N THR A 166 -2.25 -1.35 20.74
CA THR A 166 -2.67 -2.49 19.95
C THR A 166 -3.97 -2.94 20.58
N VAL A 167 -5.04 -2.92 19.80
CA VAL A 167 -6.29 -3.52 20.22
C VAL A 167 -6.02 -4.96 20.63
N LYS A 168 -6.31 -5.29 21.89
CA LYS A 168 -6.01 -6.62 22.44
C LYS A 168 -7.03 -7.64 21.94
N GLY A 169 -6.59 -8.90 21.83
CA GLY A 169 -7.46 -10.03 21.53
C GLY A 169 -7.87 -10.16 20.07
N LEU A 170 -7.18 -9.51 19.14
CA LEU A 170 -7.36 -9.77 17.72
C LEU A 170 -6.96 -11.21 17.40
N LYS A 171 -7.80 -11.91 16.63
CA LYS A 171 -7.50 -13.23 16.10
C LYS A 171 -7.01 -13.08 14.68
N ASP A 172 -6.06 -13.92 14.28
CA ASP A 172 -5.52 -13.91 12.92
C ASP A 172 -6.59 -14.29 11.89
N GLY A 173 -6.52 -13.70 10.70
CA GLY A 173 -7.46 -13.93 9.61
C GLY A 173 -7.78 -12.68 8.81
N VAL A 174 -8.67 -12.84 7.82
CA VAL A 174 -9.20 -11.74 7.00
C VAL A 174 -10.60 -11.41 7.49
N TYR A 175 -10.81 -10.14 7.83
CA TYR A 175 -12.04 -9.59 8.36
C TYR A 175 -12.58 -8.54 7.41
N TYR A 176 -13.91 -8.45 7.35
CA TYR A 176 -14.60 -7.62 6.40
C TYR A 176 -15.76 -6.91 7.08
N ALA A 177 -16.03 -5.68 6.64
CA ALA A 177 -17.20 -4.91 7.01
C ALA A 177 -17.60 -4.03 5.82
N GLN A 178 -18.91 -3.86 5.61
CA GLN A 178 -19.45 -2.92 4.62
C GLN A 178 -20.63 -2.17 5.20
N ARG A 179 -20.87 -0.96 4.70
CA ARG A 179 -22.09 -0.22 5.06
C ARG A 179 -23.32 -0.96 4.56
N MET A 180 -24.39 -0.90 5.35
CA MET A 180 -25.67 -1.50 4.99
C MET A 180 -26.43 -0.71 3.92
N PHE A 181 -26.00 0.51 3.60
CA PHE A 181 -26.66 1.34 2.60
C PHE A 181 -25.64 2.20 1.88
N ASP A 182 -25.96 2.55 0.66
CA ASP A 182 -25.14 3.40 -0.18
C ASP A 182 -25.24 4.87 0.22
N ASP A 183 -24.20 5.62 -0.13
CA ASP A 183 -24.18 7.07 0.02
C ASP A 183 -25.01 7.77 -1.07
N ARG A 184 -25.02 9.12 -1.02
CA ARG A 184 -25.70 9.95 -2.02
C ARG A 184 -25.12 9.82 -3.43
N SER A 185 -23.90 9.31 -3.54
CA SER A 185 -23.19 9.07 -4.80
C SER A 185 -23.36 7.62 -5.29
N ARG A 186 -24.23 6.83 -4.64
CA ARG A 186 -24.56 5.43 -4.99
C ARG A 186 -23.44 4.43 -4.71
N TYR A 187 -22.56 4.72 -3.75
CA TYR A 187 -21.48 3.84 -3.33
C TYR A 187 -21.69 3.24 -1.93
N ILE A 188 -21.33 1.96 -1.76
CA ILE A 188 -21.31 1.25 -0.47
C ILE A 188 -19.86 1.11 -0.01
N ASP A 189 -19.46 1.85 1.02
CA ASP A 189 -18.13 1.74 1.62
C ASP A 189 -17.91 0.34 2.24
N TYR A 190 -16.70 -0.19 2.10
CA TYR A 190 -16.27 -1.42 2.75
C TYR A 190 -14.82 -1.33 3.23
N VAL A 191 -14.51 -2.01 4.33
CA VAL A 191 -13.16 -2.23 4.83
C VAL A 191 -12.86 -3.72 4.84
N GLU A 192 -11.73 -4.11 4.25
CA GLU A 192 -11.14 -5.42 4.42
C GLU A 192 -9.86 -5.28 5.23
N MET A 193 -9.69 -6.12 6.26
CA MET A 193 -8.63 -6.04 7.24
C MET A 193 -8.00 -7.41 7.45
N GLU A 194 -6.69 -7.50 7.33
CA GLU A 194 -5.91 -8.70 7.64
C GLU A 194 -5.23 -8.53 8.98
N VAL A 195 -5.33 -9.57 9.81
CA VAL A 195 -4.68 -9.66 11.11
C VAL A 195 -3.73 -10.85 11.10
N GLU A 196 -2.48 -10.63 11.49
CA GLU A 196 -1.50 -11.68 11.70
C GLU A 196 -0.76 -11.45 13.02
N ASN A 197 -0.57 -12.51 13.80
CA ASN A 197 0.03 -12.46 15.13
C ASN A 197 -0.65 -11.43 16.06
N GLY A 198 -1.97 -11.27 15.94
CA GLY A 198 -2.77 -10.33 16.72
C GLY A 198 -2.52 -8.85 16.40
N VAL A 199 -1.96 -8.53 15.22
CA VAL A 199 -1.69 -7.16 14.75
C VAL A 199 -2.31 -6.98 13.37
N ILE A 200 -2.83 -5.78 13.09
CA ILE A 200 -3.38 -5.44 11.77
C ILE A 200 -2.21 -5.28 10.78
N THR A 201 -2.16 -6.12 9.74
CA THR A 201 -1.05 -6.15 8.77
C THR A 201 -1.44 -5.61 7.39
N ARG A 202 -2.73 -5.61 7.07
CA ARG A 202 -3.29 -5.02 5.84
C ARG A 202 -4.65 -4.41 6.12
N VAL A 203 -4.92 -3.26 5.52
CA VAL A 203 -6.25 -2.64 5.48
C VAL A 203 -6.48 -2.12 4.07
N ASN A 204 -7.67 -2.40 3.53
CA ASN A 204 -8.16 -1.79 2.30
C ASN A 204 -9.51 -1.12 2.58
N TRP A 205 -9.66 0.14 2.19
CA TRP A 205 -10.93 0.86 2.20
C TRP A 205 -11.29 1.24 0.78
N ASP A 206 -12.37 0.66 0.25
CA ASP A 206 -12.93 1.06 -1.04
C ASP A 206 -14.46 1.16 -0.92
N ALA A 207 -15.15 1.45 -2.02
CA ALA A 207 -16.60 1.45 -2.04
C ALA A 207 -17.15 0.92 -3.37
N PHE A 208 -18.09 -0.02 -3.26
CA PHE A 208 -18.74 -0.61 -4.44
C PHE A 208 -19.79 0.31 -5.03
N SER A 209 -19.83 0.43 -6.35
CA SER A 209 -20.93 1.12 -7.02
C SER A 209 -22.20 0.24 -7.02
N THR A 210 -23.32 0.79 -6.54
CA THR A 210 -24.63 0.15 -6.72
C THR A 210 -25.24 0.39 -8.10
N ASP A 211 -24.64 1.27 -8.90
CA ASP A 211 -24.93 1.43 -10.32
C ASP A 211 -23.99 0.53 -11.11
N LYS A 212 -24.56 -0.52 -11.74
CA LYS A 212 -23.81 -1.51 -12.55
C LYS A 212 -23.10 -0.90 -13.77
N THR A 213 -23.34 0.37 -14.09
CA THR A 213 -22.66 1.07 -15.19
C THR A 213 -21.42 1.86 -14.76
N ASN A 214 -21.23 2.04 -13.45
CA ASN A 214 -20.08 2.74 -12.88
C ASN A 214 -19.07 1.76 -12.30
N GLN A 215 -17.83 2.25 -12.18
CA GLN A 215 -16.75 1.53 -11.52
C GLN A 215 -16.78 1.80 -10.02
N ASP A 216 -16.08 0.99 -9.24
CA ASP A 216 -15.90 1.21 -7.81
C ASP A 216 -15.15 2.51 -7.54
N ARG A 217 -15.35 3.07 -6.34
CA ARG A 217 -15.00 4.47 -6.07
C ARG A 217 -13.51 4.74 -6.23
N GLY A 218 -12.65 3.82 -5.79
CA GLY A 218 -11.21 3.88 -5.98
C GLY A 218 -10.83 3.99 -7.47
N GLU A 219 -11.34 3.07 -8.30
CA GLU A 219 -11.05 3.08 -9.74
C GLU A 219 -11.64 4.31 -10.45
N ALA A 220 -12.88 4.67 -10.12
CA ALA A 220 -13.55 5.86 -10.64
C ALA A 220 -12.78 7.13 -10.26
N SER A 221 -12.22 7.19 -9.05
CA SER A 221 -11.39 8.29 -8.57
C SER A 221 -10.09 8.43 -9.36
N LEU A 222 -9.35 7.33 -9.52
CA LEU A 222 -8.08 7.32 -10.28
C LEU A 222 -8.25 7.73 -11.74
N LYS A 223 -9.42 7.40 -12.33
CA LYS A 223 -9.78 7.81 -13.71
C LYS A 223 -10.42 9.20 -13.79
N GLY A 224 -10.63 9.88 -12.66
CA GLY A 224 -11.26 11.20 -12.58
C GLY A 224 -12.77 11.20 -12.84
N ALA A 225 -13.43 10.03 -12.84
CA ALA A 225 -14.88 9.89 -12.93
C ALA A 225 -15.58 10.17 -11.57
N TYR A 226 -14.85 10.01 -10.46
CA TYR A 226 -15.26 10.45 -9.13
C TYR A 226 -14.30 11.53 -8.63
N VAL A 227 -14.82 12.68 -8.19
CA VAL A 227 -14.00 13.84 -7.78
C VAL A 227 -14.45 14.32 -6.41
N ILE A 228 -13.47 14.48 -5.52
CA ILE A 228 -13.64 15.05 -4.18
C ILE A 228 -12.67 16.23 -4.00
N SER A 229 -12.87 17.04 -2.95
CA SER A 229 -11.92 18.08 -2.56
C SER A 229 -10.57 17.48 -2.20
N GLY A 230 -9.49 18.24 -2.40
CA GLY A 230 -8.13 17.83 -2.03
C GLY A 230 -7.51 16.84 -3.02
N LEU A 231 -6.86 15.80 -2.48
CA LEU A 231 -6.35 14.68 -3.26
C LEU A 231 -7.50 13.87 -3.85
N ASP A 232 -7.23 13.01 -4.82
CA ASP A 232 -8.25 12.08 -5.30
C ASP A 232 -8.62 11.09 -4.17
N TRP A 233 -9.86 10.57 -4.21
CA TRP A 233 -10.41 9.74 -3.15
C TRP A 233 -9.59 8.47 -2.87
N ALA A 234 -9.04 7.83 -3.92
CA ALA A 234 -8.22 6.63 -3.77
C ALA A 234 -6.94 6.93 -2.98
N THR A 235 -6.28 8.06 -3.26
CA THR A 235 -5.11 8.52 -2.50
C THR A 235 -5.48 8.85 -1.04
N GLN A 236 -6.62 9.50 -0.80
CA GLN A 236 -7.07 9.79 0.58
C GLN A 236 -7.40 8.51 1.36
N SER A 237 -8.02 7.53 0.71
CA SER A 237 -8.30 6.23 1.31
C SER A 237 -7.02 5.47 1.68
N TYR A 238 -6.04 5.45 0.78
CA TYR A 238 -4.72 4.86 1.02
C TYR A 238 -4.04 5.48 2.24
N ASN A 239 -4.04 6.82 2.35
CA ASN A 239 -3.43 7.51 3.50
C ASN A 239 -4.09 7.12 4.83
N LEU A 240 -5.41 6.96 4.87
CA LEU A 240 -6.13 6.51 6.08
C LEU A 240 -5.85 5.06 6.43
N CYS A 241 -5.80 4.17 5.45
CA CYS A 241 -5.43 2.77 5.66
C CYS A 241 -4.02 2.67 6.24
N HIS A 242 -3.07 3.45 5.69
CA HIS A 242 -1.71 3.53 6.22
C HIS A 242 -1.66 4.06 7.65
N ALA A 243 -2.37 5.16 7.95
CA ALA A 243 -2.44 5.70 9.30
C ALA A 243 -3.01 4.68 10.32
N LEU A 244 -4.00 3.87 9.92
CA LEU A 244 -4.53 2.80 10.76
C LEU A 244 -3.51 1.68 11.01
N LEU A 245 -2.72 1.30 9.99
CA LEU A 245 -1.65 0.32 10.16
C LEU A 245 -0.58 0.80 11.16
N GLU A 246 -0.32 2.10 11.22
CA GLU A 246 0.62 2.67 12.19
C GLU A 246 0.04 2.75 13.60
N CYS A 247 -1.18 3.28 13.74
CA CYS A 247 -1.75 3.57 15.05
C CYS A 247 -2.40 2.34 15.71
N GLN A 248 -2.77 1.31 14.93
CA GLN A 248 -3.40 0.05 15.32
C GLN A 248 -4.77 0.21 16.03
N ASP A 249 -5.33 1.41 16.04
CA ASP A 249 -6.60 1.74 16.68
C ASP A 249 -7.31 2.87 15.91
N PRO A 250 -8.49 2.61 15.31
CA PRO A 250 -9.25 3.62 14.56
C PRO A 250 -9.57 4.89 15.34
N ASP A 251 -9.69 4.83 16.67
CA ASP A 251 -9.97 6.02 17.50
C ASP A 251 -8.81 7.03 17.49
N ARG A 252 -7.58 6.55 17.21
CA ARG A 252 -6.39 7.40 17.12
C ARG A 252 -6.29 8.19 15.82
N LEU A 253 -7.17 7.91 14.85
CA LEU A 253 -7.36 8.78 13.69
C LEU A 253 -8.01 10.12 14.06
N ALA A 254 -8.45 10.27 15.32
CA ALA A 254 -8.96 11.49 15.93
C ALA A 254 -9.97 12.23 15.05
N MET A 255 -11.00 11.49 14.64
CA MET A 255 -12.07 12.00 13.81
C MET A 255 -12.81 13.16 14.52
N LYS A 256 -12.91 14.29 13.83
CA LYS A 256 -13.64 15.47 14.29
C LYS A 256 -15.14 15.28 14.14
N SER A 257 -15.92 16.13 14.80
CA SER A 257 -17.39 16.11 14.72
C SER A 257 -17.95 16.38 13.32
N ASP A 258 -17.16 17.03 12.44
CA ASP A 258 -17.52 17.25 11.04
C ASP A 258 -17.22 16.05 10.12
N GLY A 259 -16.63 14.98 10.67
CA GLY A 259 -16.27 13.75 9.97
C GLY A 259 -14.85 13.75 9.39
N THR A 260 -14.08 14.84 9.48
CA THR A 260 -12.71 14.90 8.94
C THR A 260 -11.65 14.62 10.01
N THR A 261 -10.37 14.55 9.62
CA THR A 261 -9.23 14.43 10.54
C THR A 261 -8.13 15.42 10.16
N ASP A 262 -7.39 15.91 11.15
CA ASP A 262 -6.15 16.69 10.95
C ASP A 262 -4.90 15.85 11.25
N ILE A 263 -5.07 14.56 11.62
CA ILE A 263 -3.95 13.65 11.95
C ILE A 263 -3.34 13.05 10.69
N VAL A 264 -4.15 12.84 9.65
CA VAL A 264 -3.73 12.19 8.42
C VAL A 264 -3.61 13.21 7.30
N ASP A 265 -2.38 13.52 6.91
CA ASP A 265 -2.09 14.50 5.87
C ASP A 265 -2.75 14.15 4.52
N GLY A 266 -3.27 15.17 3.85
CA GLY A 266 -3.90 15.04 2.53
C GLY A 266 -5.34 14.49 2.56
N VAL A 267 -5.84 14.09 3.73
CA VAL A 267 -7.22 13.60 3.92
C VAL A 267 -8.16 14.76 4.22
N THR A 268 -9.13 14.96 3.34
CA THR A 268 -10.16 16.00 3.44
C THR A 268 -11.58 15.43 3.29
N CYS A 269 -11.69 14.13 3.02
CA CYS A 269 -12.95 13.40 2.97
C CYS A 269 -13.50 13.12 4.37
N ASP A 270 -14.78 12.74 4.41
CA ASP A 270 -15.42 12.25 5.63
C ASP A 270 -14.92 10.82 5.93
N ILE A 271 -14.25 10.66 7.05
CA ILE A 271 -13.61 9.42 7.49
C ILE A 271 -14.51 8.55 8.36
N ARG A 272 -15.73 9.00 8.69
CA ARG A 272 -16.69 8.23 9.51
C ARG A 272 -16.92 6.81 8.97
N PRO A 273 -17.20 6.62 7.66
CA PRO A 273 -17.36 5.28 7.12
C PRO A 273 -16.16 4.37 7.38
N PHE A 274 -14.95 4.91 7.21
CA PHE A 274 -13.72 4.14 7.44
C PHE A 274 -13.56 3.74 8.90
N VAL A 275 -13.69 4.70 9.83
CA VAL A 275 -13.51 4.46 11.27
C VAL A 275 -14.53 3.46 11.80
N GLU A 276 -15.80 3.60 11.42
CA GLU A 276 -16.88 2.70 11.85
C GLU A 276 -16.66 1.27 11.34
N LEU A 277 -16.32 1.11 10.05
CA LEU A 277 -16.09 -0.20 9.45
C LEU A 277 -14.80 -0.87 9.98
N ALA A 278 -13.74 -0.09 10.21
CA ALA A 278 -12.52 -0.61 10.82
C ALA A 278 -12.77 -1.13 12.24
N LYS A 279 -13.59 -0.43 13.04
CA LYS A 279 -14.04 -0.91 14.36
C LYS A 279 -14.87 -2.18 14.26
N GLU A 280 -15.72 -2.30 13.25
CA GLU A 280 -16.47 -3.53 13.01
C GLU A 280 -15.54 -4.70 12.64
N CYS A 281 -14.56 -4.49 11.75
CA CYS A 281 -13.53 -5.48 11.44
C CYS A 281 -12.75 -5.93 12.69
N ILE A 282 -12.36 -5.00 13.56
CA ILE A 282 -11.73 -5.31 14.84
C ILE A 282 -12.64 -6.14 15.74
N SER A 283 -13.91 -5.77 15.87
CA SER A 283 -14.90 -6.53 16.64
C SER A 283 -15.10 -7.93 16.07
N ASN A 284 -15.14 -8.05 14.75
CA ASN A 284 -15.22 -9.31 14.01
C ASN A 284 -13.98 -10.17 14.27
N SER A 285 -12.79 -9.58 14.25
CA SER A 285 -11.54 -10.24 14.62
C SER A 285 -11.55 -10.80 16.03
N GLN A 286 -11.94 -10.01 17.02
CA GLN A 286 -12.02 -10.47 18.40
C GLN A 286 -12.99 -11.65 18.58
N ALA A 287 -14.08 -11.69 17.82
CA ALA A 287 -15.00 -12.82 17.82
C ALA A 287 -14.53 -14.00 16.96
N GLY A 288 -13.64 -13.79 15.99
CA GLY A 288 -13.32 -14.79 14.96
C GLY A 288 -14.43 -14.94 13.92
N TYR A 289 -15.10 -13.84 13.60
CA TYR A 289 -16.13 -13.74 12.56
C TYR A 289 -15.45 -13.26 11.27
N ASP A 290 -14.81 -14.20 10.57
CA ASP A 290 -14.01 -13.92 9.37
C ASP A 290 -14.86 -13.45 8.18
N LYS A 291 -14.20 -13.09 7.07
CA LYS A 291 -14.84 -12.63 5.84
C LYS A 291 -15.89 -13.61 5.31
N ASP A 292 -15.65 -14.91 5.37
CA ASP A 292 -16.59 -15.93 4.89
C ASP A 292 -17.85 -15.96 5.76
N ALA A 293 -17.69 -15.92 7.09
CA ALA A 293 -18.81 -15.78 8.02
C ALA A 293 -19.57 -14.47 7.78
N TYR A 294 -18.87 -13.38 7.46
CA TYR A 294 -19.50 -12.10 7.12
C TYR A 294 -20.39 -12.18 5.89
N MET A 295 -19.90 -12.77 4.79
CA MET A 295 -20.70 -12.97 3.58
C MET A 295 -21.91 -13.86 3.84
N HIS A 296 -21.75 -14.92 4.64
CA HIS A 296 -22.87 -15.74 5.08
C HIS A 296 -23.91 -14.93 5.88
N GLY A 297 -23.46 -14.03 6.76
CA GLY A 297 -24.35 -13.14 7.50
C GLY A 297 -25.17 -12.23 6.59
N LEU A 298 -24.56 -11.64 5.55
CA LEU A 298 -25.29 -10.86 4.54
C LEU A 298 -26.33 -11.71 3.80
N ASP A 299 -26.00 -12.94 3.44
CA ASP A 299 -26.93 -13.89 2.83
C ASP A 299 -28.11 -14.22 3.77
N VAL A 300 -27.87 -14.40 5.06
CA VAL A 300 -28.94 -14.61 6.06
C VAL A 300 -29.89 -13.42 6.10
N ILE A 301 -29.35 -12.20 6.05
CA ILE A 301 -30.16 -10.96 6.04
C ILE A 301 -30.99 -10.87 4.76
N LEU A 302 -30.38 -11.12 3.59
CA LEU A 302 -31.09 -11.13 2.31
C LEU A 302 -32.18 -12.21 2.27
N PHE A 303 -31.89 -13.39 2.82
CA PHE A 303 -32.86 -14.48 2.88
C PHE A 303 -34.05 -14.13 3.79
N GLU A 304 -33.81 -13.47 4.92
CA GLU A 304 -34.90 -12.99 5.78
C GLU A 304 -35.81 -12.00 5.02
N LEU A 305 -35.22 -11.05 4.29
CA LEU A 305 -35.97 -10.00 3.58
C LEU A 305 -36.66 -10.49 2.30
N TYR A 306 -36.02 -11.38 1.54
CA TYR A 306 -36.41 -11.71 0.16
C TYR A 306 -36.60 -13.20 -0.09
N GLN A 307 -36.31 -14.06 0.90
CA GLN A 307 -36.35 -15.53 0.79
C GLN A 307 -35.41 -16.06 -0.31
N LYS A 308 -34.34 -15.32 -0.59
CA LYS A 308 -33.31 -15.59 -1.59
C LYS A 308 -31.95 -15.10 -1.10
N ASN A 309 -30.88 -15.77 -1.51
CA ASN A 309 -29.51 -15.33 -1.20
C ASN A 309 -28.99 -14.28 -2.21
N ALA A 310 -27.78 -13.76 -2.00
CA ALA A 310 -27.18 -12.75 -2.88
C ALA A 310 -26.97 -13.24 -4.32
N GLU A 311 -26.62 -14.52 -4.50
CA GLU A 311 -26.40 -15.13 -5.82
C GLU A 311 -27.70 -15.20 -6.62
N GLU A 312 -28.78 -15.69 -6.02
CA GLU A 312 -30.12 -15.79 -6.63
C GLU A 312 -30.74 -14.41 -6.94
N LEU A 313 -30.26 -13.36 -6.28
CA LEU A 313 -30.66 -11.98 -6.51
C LEU A 313 -29.72 -11.22 -7.47
N GLU A 314 -28.65 -11.85 -7.94
CA GLU A 314 -27.64 -11.24 -8.82
C GLU A 314 -27.01 -9.96 -8.23
N TYR A 315 -26.76 -9.99 -6.90
CA TYR A 315 -26.10 -8.93 -6.13
C TYR A 315 -24.65 -9.27 -5.76
N ILE A 316 -24.05 -10.27 -6.39
CA ILE A 316 -22.64 -10.63 -6.21
C ILE A 316 -21.81 -10.00 -7.33
N ASN A 317 -20.69 -9.34 -7.00
CA ASN A 317 -19.73 -8.83 -7.99
C ASN A 317 -18.75 -9.93 -8.46
N GLU A 318 -17.83 -9.59 -9.36
CA GLU A 318 -16.85 -10.56 -9.90
C GLU A 318 -15.92 -11.15 -8.83
N ASP A 319 -15.69 -10.42 -7.73
CA ASP A 319 -14.84 -10.82 -6.60
C ASP A 319 -15.59 -11.57 -5.48
N GLY A 320 -16.89 -11.81 -5.66
CA GLY A 320 -17.70 -12.57 -4.69
C GLY A 320 -18.31 -11.73 -3.55
N HIS A 321 -18.21 -10.40 -3.59
CA HIS A 321 -18.81 -9.51 -2.59
C HIS A 321 -20.27 -9.19 -2.88
N VAL A 322 -21.06 -9.00 -1.82
CA VAL A 322 -22.47 -8.63 -1.91
C VAL A 322 -22.62 -7.11 -2.07
N VAL A 323 -23.04 -6.66 -3.25
CA VAL A 323 -23.30 -5.27 -3.59
C VAL A 323 -24.81 -5.01 -3.56
N PHE A 324 -25.34 -4.76 -2.37
CA PHE A 324 -26.76 -4.47 -2.15
C PHE A 324 -26.97 -3.37 -1.11
N SER A 325 -27.79 -2.37 -1.45
CA SER A 325 -28.18 -1.31 -0.51
C SER A 325 -29.48 -1.67 0.20
N PHE A 326 -29.41 -1.78 1.52
CA PHE A 326 -30.54 -1.99 2.41
C PHE A 326 -31.25 -0.67 2.78
N GLU A 327 -31.04 0.43 2.04
CA GLU A 327 -31.63 1.76 2.30
C GLU A 327 -33.17 1.73 2.50
N LYS A 328 -33.84 0.73 1.91
CA LYS A 328 -35.31 0.57 1.98
C LYS A 328 -35.81 -0.20 3.20
N THR A 329 -34.90 -0.77 3.99
CA THR A 329 -35.20 -1.56 5.19
C THR A 329 -34.31 -1.10 6.36
N PRO A 330 -34.34 0.19 6.75
CA PRO A 330 -33.48 0.73 7.79
C PRO A 330 -33.72 0.10 9.17
N GLU A 331 -34.91 -0.45 9.42
CA GLU A 331 -35.30 -1.10 10.66
C GLU A 331 -34.45 -2.32 11.05
N ILE A 332 -33.76 -2.94 10.09
CA ILE A 332 -32.96 -4.14 10.36
C ILE A 332 -31.58 -3.79 10.95
N TYR A 333 -31.06 -2.61 10.62
CA TYR A 333 -29.70 -2.20 10.96
C TYR A 333 -29.62 -0.90 11.76
N THR A 334 -30.71 -0.16 11.93
CA THR A 334 -30.70 1.11 12.69
C THR A 334 -31.05 0.87 14.15
N VAL A 335 -30.25 1.42 15.06
CA VAL A 335 -30.52 1.45 16.49
C VAL A 335 -31.26 2.74 16.82
N TYR A 336 -32.43 2.62 17.43
CA TYR A 336 -33.24 3.77 17.88
C TYR A 336 -33.24 3.86 19.41
N ASN A 337 -33.21 5.08 19.94
CA ASN A 337 -33.47 5.31 21.36
C ASN A 337 -34.98 5.30 21.67
N ASP A 338 -35.34 5.48 22.95
CA ASP A 338 -36.74 5.47 23.41
C ASP A 338 -37.60 6.58 22.76
N ASP A 339 -36.98 7.65 22.28
CA ASP A 339 -37.64 8.76 21.59
C ASP A 339 -37.80 8.52 20.07
N GLY A 340 -37.38 7.35 19.57
CA GLY A 340 -37.44 6.99 18.15
C GLY A 340 -36.38 7.68 17.28
N VAL A 341 -35.33 8.23 17.89
CA VAL A 341 -34.20 8.87 17.21
C VAL A 341 -33.12 7.82 16.91
N ALA A 342 -32.61 7.80 15.68
CA ALA A 342 -31.51 6.93 15.30
C ALA A 342 -30.22 7.35 16.04
N VAL A 343 -29.63 6.40 16.77
CA VAL A 343 -28.43 6.62 17.60
C VAL A 343 -27.23 5.79 17.17
N GLY A 344 -27.39 4.91 16.17
CA GLY A 344 -26.29 4.14 15.60
C GLY A 344 -26.77 3.07 14.63
N TYR A 345 -25.83 2.25 14.16
CA TYR A 345 -26.10 1.13 13.27
C TYR A 345 -25.56 -0.18 13.86
N LEU A 346 -26.24 -1.28 13.55
CA LEU A 346 -25.81 -2.64 13.88
C LEU A 346 -24.90 -3.16 12.77
N GLY A 347 -23.81 -3.84 13.17
CA GLY A 347 -22.98 -4.61 12.26
C GLY A 347 -23.65 -5.92 11.84
N VAL A 348 -23.19 -6.53 10.74
CA VAL A 348 -23.85 -7.71 10.13
C VAL A 348 -23.96 -8.87 11.12
N ARG A 349 -22.91 -9.14 11.90
CA ARG A 349 -22.93 -10.19 12.95
C ARG A 349 -24.05 -9.98 13.97
N GLN A 350 -24.33 -8.74 14.35
CA GLN A 350 -25.38 -8.43 15.32
C GLN A 350 -26.77 -8.60 14.70
N ILE A 351 -26.95 -8.18 13.44
CA ILE A 351 -28.21 -8.37 12.71
C ILE A 351 -28.49 -9.86 12.54
N GLU A 352 -27.49 -10.64 12.12
CA GLU A 352 -27.58 -12.09 11.98
C GLU A 352 -27.98 -12.76 13.31
N ALA A 353 -27.36 -12.37 14.43
CA ALA A 353 -27.70 -12.88 15.76
C ALA A 353 -29.14 -12.55 16.18
N ASN A 354 -29.64 -11.35 15.83
CA ASN A 354 -31.01 -10.93 16.08
C ASN A 354 -32.01 -11.77 15.27
N ILE A 355 -31.72 -12.01 13.98
CA ILE A 355 -32.55 -12.88 13.11
C ILE A 355 -32.59 -14.31 13.65
N LYS A 356 -31.44 -14.84 14.10
CA LYS A 356 -31.31 -16.20 14.66
C LYS A 356 -31.84 -16.32 16.10
N GLY A 357 -32.31 -15.24 16.72
CA GLY A 357 -32.88 -15.23 18.07
C GLY A 357 -31.87 -15.50 19.20
N THR A 358 -30.58 -15.27 18.97
CA THR A 358 -29.50 -15.52 19.95
C THR A 358 -28.97 -14.20 20.50
N ALA A 359 -29.67 -13.59 21.48
CA ALA A 359 -29.17 -12.41 22.18
C ALA A 359 -28.40 -12.80 23.46
N SER A 360 -27.08 -12.60 23.46
CA SER A 360 -26.31 -12.37 24.69
C SER A 360 -26.27 -10.87 24.96
N THR A 361 -26.38 -10.53 26.24
CA THR A 361 -26.71 -9.20 26.78
C THR A 361 -25.71 -8.11 26.39
N THR A 362 -26.25 -6.99 25.94
CA THR A 362 -25.74 -5.60 25.89
C THR A 362 -24.33 -5.36 26.43
N VAL A 363 -23.37 -5.08 25.53
CA VAL A 363 -22.28 -4.14 25.80
C VAL A 363 -22.66 -2.85 25.08
N VAL A 364 -23.05 -1.84 25.85
CA VAL A 364 -23.21 -0.47 25.37
C VAL A 364 -21.80 0.04 25.04
N PRO A 365 -21.49 0.48 23.81
CA PRO A 365 -20.25 1.20 23.57
C PRO A 365 -20.31 2.51 24.37
N ASP A 366 -19.24 2.81 25.11
CA ASP A 366 -19.09 4.03 25.89
C ASP A 366 -19.25 5.25 24.97
N ILE A 367 -20.39 5.94 25.10
CA ILE A 367 -20.66 7.18 24.37
C ILE A 367 -20.37 8.32 25.36
N THR A 368 -19.17 8.87 25.29
CA THR A 368 -18.87 10.13 25.97
C THR A 368 -19.74 11.23 25.35
N PRO A 369 -20.62 11.91 26.10
CA PRO A 369 -21.48 12.94 25.53
C PRO A 369 -20.66 14.18 25.14
N VAL A 370 -20.91 14.68 23.93
CA VAL A 370 -20.49 16.02 23.48
C VAL A 370 -21.08 17.05 24.43
N SER A 371 -20.22 17.74 25.18
CA SER A 371 -20.60 18.90 25.99
C SER A 371 -20.44 20.17 25.16
N GLN A 372 -21.55 20.92 25.01
CA GLN A 372 -21.55 22.28 24.46
C GLN A 372 -20.77 23.25 25.36
N PRO A 373 -20.25 24.36 24.81
CA PRO A 373 -19.42 25.30 25.55
C PRO A 373 -20.27 26.21 26.44
N ASP A 374 -19.91 26.32 27.72
CA ASP A 374 -20.40 27.38 28.60
C ASP A 374 -19.24 28.32 28.95
N GLU A 375 -19.36 29.56 28.51
CA GLU A 375 -18.57 30.69 29.00
C GLU A 375 -18.97 30.98 30.45
N THR A 376 -18.03 31.02 31.41
CA THR A 376 -17.68 32.23 32.19
C THR A 376 -16.74 31.96 33.38
N GLN A 377 -15.69 32.78 33.43
CA GLN A 377 -15.03 33.42 34.57
C GLN A 377 -14.49 32.61 35.77
N GLY A 378 -13.21 32.85 36.09
CA GLY A 378 -12.71 32.68 37.47
C GLY A 378 -11.20 32.64 37.61
N ASN A 379 -10.56 33.79 37.58
CA ASN A 379 -9.15 34.02 37.92
C ASN A 379 -8.84 33.57 39.37
N THR A 380 -7.72 32.90 39.65
CA THR A 380 -6.83 33.21 40.81
C THR A 380 -5.53 32.37 40.82
N SER A 381 -4.47 33.11 41.12
CA SER A 381 -3.06 32.82 41.39
C SER A 381 -2.71 31.63 42.31
N GLY A 382 -1.54 31.03 42.06
CA GLY A 382 -0.80 30.19 43.00
C GLY A 382 0.62 29.88 42.50
N GLU A 383 1.57 30.69 42.92
CA GLU A 383 3.01 30.63 42.70
C GLU A 383 3.64 29.53 43.58
N PHE A 384 4.46 28.64 43.01
CA PHE A 384 5.50 27.90 43.74
C PHE A 384 6.72 27.68 42.84
N ASP A 385 7.81 28.30 43.28
CA ASP A 385 9.20 28.22 42.82
C ASP A 385 9.93 27.11 43.59
N SER A 386 10.70 26.27 42.89
CA SER A 386 11.96 25.72 43.39
C SER A 386 12.75 25.09 42.24
N GLY A 387 13.87 25.70 41.86
CA GLY A 387 14.83 25.18 40.91
C GLY A 387 15.88 24.23 41.49
N GLU A 388 16.99 24.15 40.75
CA GLU A 388 18.27 23.46 41.02
C GLU A 388 18.33 22.02 40.45
N ASP A 389 18.82 21.81 39.22
CA ASP A 389 20.20 21.93 38.70
C ASP A 389 21.15 20.83 39.20
N GLY A 390 21.75 20.12 38.24
CA GLY A 390 22.54 18.91 38.47
C GLY A 390 23.38 18.55 37.25
N LEU A 391 24.39 19.38 36.96
CA LEU A 391 25.47 19.06 36.03
C LEU A 391 26.53 18.13 36.68
N THR A 392 27.08 17.22 35.87
CA THR A 392 28.52 17.00 35.53
C THR A 392 28.77 15.54 35.09
N PRO A 393 29.91 15.18 34.44
CA PRO A 393 30.77 15.92 33.49
C PRO A 393 31.28 15.08 32.27
N ASP A 394 31.59 15.78 31.18
CA ASP A 394 32.60 15.54 30.12
C ASP A 394 33.01 14.11 29.69
N GLY A 395 32.83 13.84 28.39
CA GLY A 395 33.43 12.73 27.66
C GLY A 395 33.17 12.80 26.16
N ASP A 396 33.84 13.72 25.49
CA ASP A 396 33.79 14.10 24.08
C ASP A 396 33.86 12.93 23.07
N SER A 397 32.81 12.77 22.24
CA SER A 397 32.93 12.31 20.85
C SER A 397 31.72 12.77 20.01
N ALA A 398 31.85 13.98 19.48
CA ALA A 398 31.55 14.35 18.09
C ALA A 398 30.29 13.76 17.39
N ASN A 399 29.29 14.64 17.22
CA ASN A 399 28.59 14.94 15.96
C ASN A 399 27.86 13.83 15.19
N GLN A 400 26.51 14.00 15.12
CA GLN A 400 25.56 13.84 13.98
C GLN A 400 24.36 12.95 14.34
N ILE A 401 23.07 13.25 14.13
CA ILE A 401 22.25 14.34 13.58
C ILE A 401 20.84 14.10 14.18
N PHE A 402 20.09 15.15 14.56
CA PHE A 402 18.62 15.07 14.63
C PHE A 402 18.10 14.79 13.23
N THR A 403 17.79 13.54 12.89
CA THR A 403 17.27 13.24 11.56
C THR A 403 15.75 13.17 11.61
N ASP A 404 15.08 14.28 11.35
CA ASP A 404 13.64 14.30 11.01
C ASP A 404 13.36 13.53 9.69
N SER A 405 14.40 13.02 9.02
CA SER A 405 14.34 12.30 7.75
C SER A 405 15.49 11.30 7.57
N LEU A 406 15.22 10.12 7.00
CA LEU A 406 16.21 9.15 6.56
C LEU A 406 16.28 9.13 5.03
N ASP A 407 17.48 9.19 4.45
CA ASP A 407 17.68 9.18 2.98
C ASP A 407 16.90 10.27 2.21
N ASN A 408 16.72 11.44 2.85
CA ASN A 408 15.90 12.56 2.38
C ASN A 408 14.39 12.24 2.29
N LEU A 409 13.92 11.25 3.05
CA LEU A 409 12.52 10.94 3.25
C LEU A 409 12.17 11.25 4.70
N PRO A 410 11.11 12.03 4.97
CA PRO A 410 10.70 12.29 6.35
C PRO A 410 10.35 10.98 7.05
N MET A 411 10.58 10.92 8.37
CA MET A 411 10.29 9.71 9.13
C MET A 411 8.81 9.30 9.08
N SER A 412 7.89 10.26 8.85
CA SER A 412 6.46 10.02 8.62
C SER A 412 6.13 9.33 7.30
N GLU A 413 7.08 9.23 6.37
CA GLU A 413 6.91 8.53 5.10
C GLU A 413 7.43 7.08 5.17
N MET A 414 8.04 6.68 6.30
CA MET A 414 8.61 5.34 6.50
C MET A 414 7.52 4.29 6.69
N ALA A 415 7.44 3.34 5.76
CA ALA A 415 6.44 2.27 5.77
C ALA A 415 6.87 1.05 6.60
N SER A 416 8.15 0.91 6.95
CA SER A 416 8.64 -0.23 7.73
C SER A 416 9.85 0.15 8.58
N PHE A 417 9.94 -0.44 9.77
CA PHE A 417 11.05 -0.26 10.70
C PHE A 417 11.71 -1.59 10.98
N ILE A 418 13.04 -1.63 10.91
CA ILE A 418 13.81 -2.84 11.18
C ILE A 418 14.95 -2.55 12.15
N GLU A 419 15.27 -3.53 12.98
CA GLU A 419 16.54 -3.52 13.70
C GLU A 419 17.68 -3.89 12.75
N PRO A 420 18.82 -3.21 12.80
CA PRO A 420 19.99 -3.55 11.99
C PRO A 420 20.49 -4.97 12.28
N ALA A 421 21.21 -5.58 11.34
CA ALA A 421 21.91 -6.83 11.61
C ALA A 421 23.04 -6.58 12.65
N PRO A 422 23.14 -7.36 13.74
CA PRO A 422 23.98 -7.04 14.92
C PRO A 422 25.46 -6.73 14.63
N GLU A 423 26.06 -7.41 13.65
CA GLU A 423 27.47 -7.23 13.27
C GLU A 423 27.63 -6.55 11.90
N ALA A 424 26.53 -6.09 11.30
CA ALA A 424 26.49 -5.59 9.94
C ALA A 424 25.63 -4.32 9.82
N TYR A 425 25.76 -3.40 10.78
CA TYR A 425 24.99 -2.15 10.84
C TYR A 425 25.14 -1.30 9.55
N GLU A 426 26.37 -0.95 9.17
CA GLU A 426 26.65 -0.11 8.00
C GLU A 426 26.21 -0.79 6.69
N GLN A 427 26.38 -2.10 6.61
CA GLN A 427 25.91 -2.91 5.49
C GLN A 427 24.38 -2.86 5.40
N THR A 428 23.69 -3.07 6.52
CA THR A 428 22.22 -2.99 6.58
C THR A 428 21.75 -1.58 6.18
N ARG A 429 22.43 -0.53 6.66
CA ARG A 429 22.10 0.86 6.35
C ARG A 429 22.22 1.16 4.86
N THR A 430 23.28 0.64 4.24
CA THR A 430 23.53 0.82 2.81
C THR A 430 22.52 0.05 1.95
N VAL A 431 22.08 -1.13 2.40
CA VAL A 431 21.00 -1.89 1.75
C VAL A 431 19.66 -1.16 1.87
N ILE A 432 19.31 -0.64 3.06
CA ILE A 432 18.10 0.18 3.25
C ILE A 432 18.11 1.40 2.32
N LYS A 433 19.24 2.11 2.22
CA LYS A 433 19.39 3.24 1.30
C LYS A 433 19.11 2.84 -0.15
N ALA A 434 19.50 1.63 -0.57
CA ALA A 434 19.18 1.11 -1.90
C ALA A 434 17.67 0.92 -2.08
N CYS A 435 17.00 0.28 -1.12
CA CYS A 435 15.55 0.09 -1.11
C CYS A 435 14.78 1.43 -1.13
N ASN A 436 15.19 2.39 -0.30
CA ASN A 436 14.57 3.73 -0.23
C ASN A 436 14.81 4.54 -1.52
N THR A 437 15.92 4.30 -2.21
CA THR A 437 16.19 4.90 -3.52
C THR A 437 15.28 4.31 -4.60
N CYS A 438 14.99 3.00 -4.54
CA CYS A 438 13.98 2.39 -5.42
C CYS A 438 12.61 3.04 -5.22
N TYR A 439 12.21 3.25 -3.95
CA TYR A 439 10.95 3.91 -3.60
C TYR A 439 10.85 5.31 -4.20
N LYS A 440 11.87 6.16 -3.98
CA LYS A 440 11.91 7.53 -4.54
C LYS A 440 11.80 7.53 -6.05
N PHE A 441 12.51 6.62 -6.73
CA PHE A 441 12.42 6.49 -8.18
C PHE A 441 11.02 6.07 -8.63
N LEU A 442 10.42 5.06 -7.99
CA LEU A 442 9.07 4.59 -8.36
C LEU A 442 8.03 5.68 -8.13
N LYS A 443 8.13 6.41 -7.03
CA LYS A 443 7.29 7.57 -6.72
C LYS A 443 7.31 8.59 -7.85
N GLU A 444 8.49 8.94 -8.36
CA GLU A 444 8.62 9.87 -9.48
C GLU A 444 8.17 9.26 -10.82
N TYR A 445 8.60 8.02 -11.11
CA TYR A 445 8.33 7.33 -12.37
C TYR A 445 6.84 7.08 -12.60
N LEU A 446 6.16 6.58 -11.58
CA LEU A 446 4.72 6.32 -11.60
C LEU A 446 3.89 7.59 -11.39
N LYS A 447 4.56 8.73 -11.11
CA LYS A 447 3.93 10.00 -10.75
C LYS A 447 2.95 9.83 -9.58
N TRP A 448 3.35 9.07 -8.57
CA TRP A 448 2.66 9.05 -7.29
C TRP A 448 2.72 10.47 -6.73
N LYS A 449 1.65 11.22 -6.93
CA LYS A 449 1.53 12.57 -6.40
C LYS A 449 1.35 12.43 -4.89
N VAL A 450 2.31 12.99 -4.16
CA VAL A 450 2.13 13.43 -2.76
C VAL A 450 0.98 14.42 -2.70
#